data_AF-A0A7S0CJL9-F1
#
_entry.id   AF-A0A7S0CJL9-F1
#
_cell.length_a   1.000
_cell.length_b   1.000
_cell.length_c   1.000
_cell.angle_alpha   90.00
_cell.angle_beta   90.00
_cell.angle_gamma   90.00
#
_symmetry.space_group_name_H-M   'P 1'
#
loop_
_entity.id
_entity.type
_entity.pdbx_description
1 polymer ?
#
loop_
_entity_poly.entity_id
_entity_poly.type
_entity_poly.pdbx_seq_one_letter_code
_entity_poly.pdbx_strand_id
1 'polypeptide(L)'
;TAVDMVDQKNLPHFEAAGFIRPRFEYVQSDIMNGKDLVDTLRRRTSELTSCDANTSVTTVVFGMHCCGDLSLRAIEIFHEIKADIIFLMPCCLPNKSLSVETAIESVFETSDQSEQYLRWANLLQQTLNHGDDKLSLDRQGVETSLEQIIDVLSPRNALITCVRGVDNT
;
A
#
# COMPACT_ATOMS: atom_id res chain seq x y z
N THR A 1 -12.32 12.70 -11.92
CA THR A 1 -12.75 13.09 -10.57
C THR A 1 -11.99 12.20 -9.60
N ALA A 2 -11.42 12.74 -8.52
CA ALA A 2 -10.78 11.89 -7.51
C ALA A 2 -11.81 10.85 -7.02
N VAL A 3 -11.40 9.58 -6.92
CA VAL A 3 -12.28 8.47 -6.53
C VAL A 3 -12.93 8.74 -5.16
N ASP A 4 -12.25 9.53 -4.34
CA ASP A 4 -12.60 9.95 -2.99
C ASP A 4 -13.84 10.85 -2.92
N MET A 5 -14.25 11.45 -4.05
CA MET A 5 -15.46 12.28 -4.16
C MET A 5 -16.59 11.59 -4.92
N VAL A 6 -16.44 10.31 -5.24
CA VAL A 6 -17.46 9.52 -5.89
C VAL A 6 -18.50 9.14 -4.83
N ASP A 7 -19.76 9.51 -5.07
CA ASP A 7 -20.91 9.10 -4.23
C ASP A 7 -20.82 7.58 -3.98
N GLN A 8 -21.09 7.13 -2.75
CA GLN A 8 -21.04 5.70 -2.40
C GLN A 8 -21.87 4.81 -3.34
N LYS A 9 -22.92 5.36 -3.97
CA LYS A 9 -23.74 4.66 -4.99
C LYS A 9 -22.98 4.34 -6.28
N ASN A 10 -21.87 5.03 -6.51
CA ASN A 10 -21.00 4.91 -7.68
C ASN A 10 -19.67 4.19 -7.33
N LEU A 11 -19.54 3.62 -6.13
CA LEU A 11 -18.44 2.71 -5.80
C LEU A 11 -18.45 1.51 -6.76
N PRO A 12 -17.30 0.88 -7.04
CA PRO A 12 -17.21 -0.22 -7.99
C PRO A 12 -18.24 -1.28 -7.63
N HIS A 13 -19.18 -1.56 -8.52
CA HIS A 13 -20.27 -2.50 -8.27
C HIS A 13 -19.74 -3.93 -8.24
N PHE A 14 -19.15 -4.38 -7.12
CA PHE A 14 -18.70 -5.76 -6.96
C PHE A 14 -19.89 -6.73 -7.16
N GLU A 15 -21.11 -6.29 -6.87
CA GLU A 15 -22.36 -6.99 -7.23
C GLU A 15 -22.53 -7.18 -8.74
N ALA A 16 -22.21 -6.17 -9.56
CA ALA A 16 -22.25 -6.29 -11.01
C ALA A 16 -21.15 -7.22 -11.55
N ALA A 17 -20.04 -7.35 -10.82
CA ALA A 17 -18.99 -8.34 -11.08
C ALA A 17 -19.32 -9.74 -10.51
N GLY A 18 -20.52 -9.95 -9.95
CA GLY A 18 -20.98 -11.24 -9.44
C GLY A 18 -20.56 -11.56 -8.01
N PHE A 19 -19.89 -10.65 -7.32
CA PHE A 19 -19.63 -10.79 -5.89
C PHE A 19 -20.89 -10.37 -5.13
N ILE A 20 -21.48 -11.27 -4.35
CA ILE A 20 -22.71 -10.99 -3.59
C ILE A 20 -22.36 -10.88 -2.09
N ARG A 21 -22.98 -9.91 -1.40
CA ARG A 21 -22.89 -9.80 0.06
C ARG A 21 -23.28 -11.13 0.74
N PRO A 22 -22.64 -11.49 1.88
CA PRO A 22 -21.75 -10.68 2.71
C PRO A 22 -20.26 -10.81 2.35
N ARG A 23 -19.90 -11.31 1.15
CA ARG A 23 -18.50 -11.62 0.80
C ARG A 23 -17.56 -10.40 0.70
N PHE A 24 -18.09 -9.19 0.76
CA PHE A 24 -17.34 -7.94 0.77
C PHE A 24 -18.12 -6.86 1.52
N GLU A 25 -17.39 -5.93 2.12
CA GLU A 25 -17.89 -4.73 2.79
C GLU A 25 -17.10 -3.53 2.27
N TYR A 26 -17.78 -2.40 2.03
CA TYR A 26 -17.11 -1.16 1.65
C TYR A 26 -16.92 -0.27 2.87
N VAL A 27 -15.70 0.23 3.03
CA VAL A 27 -15.37 1.27 4.00
C VAL A 27 -14.70 2.40 3.24
N GLN A 28 -15.27 3.60 3.32
CA GLN A 28 -14.64 4.82 2.83
C GLN A 28 -13.98 5.53 4.00
N SER A 29 -12.69 5.85 3.88
CA SER A 29 -11.93 6.58 4.89
C SER A 29 -10.87 7.44 4.23
N ASP A 30 -10.48 8.51 4.89
CA ASP A 30 -9.26 9.25 4.56
C ASP A 30 -8.04 8.44 5.04
N ILE A 31 -7.11 8.14 4.13
CA ILE A 31 -5.89 7.39 4.42
C ILE A 31 -4.92 8.18 5.31
N MET A 32 -4.99 9.51 5.27
CA MET A 32 -4.16 10.40 6.07
C MET A 32 -4.68 10.55 7.51
N ASN A 33 -5.93 10.17 7.79
CA ASN A 33 -6.48 10.14 9.15
C ASN A 33 -6.04 8.85 9.88
N GLY A 34 -4.76 8.81 10.25
CA GLY A 34 -4.04 7.56 10.48
C GLY A 34 -4.53 6.68 11.62
N LYS A 35 -4.96 7.23 12.76
CA LYS A 35 -5.26 6.43 13.96
C LYS A 35 -6.59 5.69 13.86
N ASP A 36 -7.66 6.38 13.46
CA ASP A 36 -9.00 5.79 13.34
C ASP A 36 -9.05 4.72 12.25
N LEU A 37 -8.34 4.93 11.14
CA LEU A 37 -8.28 3.96 10.05
C LEU A 37 -7.57 2.68 10.48
N VAL A 38 -6.37 2.78 11.05
CA VAL A 38 -5.59 1.60 11.44
C VAL A 38 -6.31 0.80 12.52
N ASP A 39 -6.87 1.45 13.53
CA ASP A 39 -7.63 0.76 14.58
C ASP A 39 -8.88 0.07 14.01
N THR A 40 -9.55 0.71 13.03
CA THR A 40 -10.66 0.10 12.31
C THR A 40 -10.23 -1.14 11.53
N LEU A 41 -9.14 -1.05 10.76
CA LEU A 41 -8.62 -2.18 9.97
C LEU A 41 -8.18 -3.34 10.87
N ARG A 42 -7.41 -3.09 11.94
CA ARG A 42 -6.97 -4.11 12.89
C ARG A 42 -8.15 -4.83 13.54
N ARG A 43 -9.16 -4.08 13.96
CA ARG A 43 -10.38 -4.65 14.55
C ARG A 43 -11.08 -5.56 13.55
N ARG A 44 -11.24 -5.14 12.29
CA ARG A 44 -11.87 -5.97 11.25
C ARG A 44 -11.08 -7.23 10.92
N THR A 45 -9.76 -7.12 10.77
CA THR A 45 -8.90 -8.30 10.57
C THR A 45 -9.04 -9.28 11.74
N SER A 46 -9.10 -8.78 12.98
CA SER A 46 -9.26 -9.61 14.18
C SER A 46 -10.65 -10.26 14.28
N GLU A 47 -11.72 -9.52 13.93
CA GLU A 47 -13.08 -10.05 13.87
C GLU A 47 -13.16 -11.22 12.87
N LEU A 48 -12.53 -11.09 11.70
CA LEU A 48 -12.50 -12.14 10.66
C LEU A 48 -11.70 -13.38 11.07
N THR A 49 -10.56 -13.22 11.75
CA THR A 49 -9.75 -14.35 12.21
C THR A 49 -10.33 -15.05 13.44
N SER A 50 -11.10 -14.34 14.28
CA SER A 50 -11.71 -14.92 15.48
C SER A 50 -12.87 -15.89 15.22
N CYS A 51 -13.46 -15.86 14.02
CA CYS A 51 -14.65 -16.64 13.70
C CYS A 51 -14.37 -18.13 13.40
N ASP A 52 -13.13 -18.48 13.03
CA ASP A 52 -12.76 -19.86 12.71
C ASP A 52 -11.26 -20.09 12.93
N ALA A 53 -10.92 -20.93 13.91
CA ALA A 53 -9.53 -21.23 14.27
C ALA A 53 -8.71 -21.89 13.15
N ASN A 54 -9.37 -22.38 12.09
CA ASN A 54 -8.72 -22.99 10.93
C ASN A 54 -8.65 -22.08 9.70
N THR A 55 -9.21 -20.88 9.75
CA THR A 55 -9.20 -19.95 8.61
C THR A 55 -8.12 -18.89 8.80
N SER A 56 -7.04 -18.98 8.02
CA SER A 56 -6.09 -17.88 7.87
C SER A 56 -6.68 -16.81 6.96
N VAL A 57 -6.58 -15.56 7.37
CA VAL A 57 -7.05 -14.40 6.60
C VAL A 57 -5.84 -13.69 6.01
N THR A 58 -5.71 -13.72 4.69
CA THR A 58 -4.70 -12.92 3.99
C THR A 58 -5.15 -11.47 3.88
N THR A 59 -4.40 -10.57 4.48
CA THR A 59 -4.60 -9.12 4.41
C THR A 59 -3.71 -8.53 3.33
N VAL A 60 -4.33 -7.86 2.37
CA VAL A 60 -3.64 -7.22 1.25
C VAL A 60 -3.86 -5.71 1.30
N VAL A 61 -2.79 -4.93 1.27
CA VAL A 61 -2.83 -3.48 1.06
C VAL A 61 -2.62 -3.21 -0.43
N PHE A 62 -3.56 -2.53 -1.08
CA PHE A 62 -3.47 -2.24 -2.51
C PHE A 62 -3.50 -0.73 -2.74
N GLY A 63 -2.33 -0.14 -2.99
CA GLY A 63 -2.15 1.29 -3.17
C GLY A 63 -2.09 1.68 -4.65
N MET A 64 -3.25 1.99 -5.23
CA MET A 64 -3.35 2.55 -6.59
C MET A 64 -3.38 4.07 -6.54
N HIS A 65 -2.61 4.71 -7.42
CA HIS A 65 -2.51 6.17 -7.46
C HIS A 65 -2.08 6.79 -6.11
N CYS A 66 -1.39 6.02 -5.27
CA CYS A 66 -0.81 6.49 -4.00
C CYS A 66 0.39 7.42 -4.28
N CYS A 67 0.11 8.68 -4.54
CA CYS A 67 1.11 9.69 -4.88
C CYS A 67 1.83 10.24 -3.62
N GLY A 68 3.14 10.41 -3.70
CA GLY A 68 3.94 11.05 -2.63
C GLY A 68 3.69 10.45 -1.25
N ASP A 69 3.24 11.28 -0.31
CA ASP A 69 2.90 10.88 1.07
C ASP A 69 1.91 9.72 1.16
N LEU A 70 1.00 9.60 0.19
CA LEU A 70 0.01 8.52 0.22
C LEU A 70 0.67 7.14 0.08
N SER A 71 1.74 7.03 -0.71
CA SER A 71 2.49 5.76 -0.80
C SER A 71 3.29 5.48 0.47
N LEU A 72 3.88 6.49 1.10
CA LEU A 72 4.54 6.33 2.39
C LEU A 72 3.53 5.91 3.46
N ARG A 73 2.35 6.54 3.50
CA ARG A 73 1.28 6.19 4.43
C ARG A 73 0.74 4.79 4.19
N ALA A 74 0.63 4.36 2.94
CA ALA A 74 0.25 2.97 2.62
C ALA A 74 1.28 1.96 3.13
N ILE A 75 2.59 2.27 3.03
CA ILE A 75 3.66 1.46 3.62
C ILE A 75 3.51 1.40 5.15
N GLU A 76 3.31 2.54 5.79
CA GLU A 76 3.08 2.59 7.25
C GLU A 76 1.88 1.71 7.65
N ILE A 77 0.75 1.81 6.94
CA ILE A 77 -0.43 0.97 7.20
C ILE A 77 -0.09 -0.51 7.06
N PHE A 78 0.64 -0.90 6.01
CA PHE A 78 1.08 -2.29 5.80
C PHE A 78 1.86 -2.84 7.01
N HIS A 79 2.80 -2.07 7.56
CA HIS A 79 3.52 -2.46 8.77
C HIS A 79 2.64 -2.42 10.02
N GLU A 80 1.83 -1.36 10.19
CA GLU A 80 0.99 -1.17 11.37
C GLU A 80 -0.08 -2.25 11.54
N ILE A 81 -0.73 -2.69 10.44
CA ILE A 81 -1.75 -3.75 10.50
C ILE A 81 -1.15 -5.15 10.31
N LYS A 82 0.17 -5.24 10.12
CA LYS A 82 0.88 -6.48 9.77
C LYS A 82 0.24 -7.20 8.59
N ALA A 83 -0.04 -6.46 7.52
CA ALA A 83 -0.57 -7.05 6.31
C ALA A 83 0.41 -8.06 5.70
N ASP A 84 -0.12 -9.07 5.03
CA ASP A 84 0.65 -10.14 4.40
C ASP A 84 1.27 -9.67 3.08
N ILE A 85 0.54 -8.84 2.34
CA ILE A 85 0.96 -8.39 1.02
C ILE A 85 0.67 -6.90 0.87
N ILE A 86 1.57 -6.18 0.21
CA ILE A 86 1.28 -4.85 -0.33
C ILE A 86 1.68 -4.76 -1.80
N PHE A 87 0.80 -4.14 -2.58
CA PHE A 87 1.07 -3.70 -3.95
C PHE A 87 1.01 -2.18 -3.99
N LEU A 88 2.04 -1.54 -4.54
CA LEU A 88 2.08 -0.10 -4.76
C LEU A 88 2.33 0.21 -6.22
N MET A 89 1.47 1.07 -6.78
CA MET A 89 1.63 1.63 -8.12
C MET A 89 1.61 3.16 -8.02
N PRO A 90 2.74 3.79 -7.62
CA PRO A 90 2.82 5.23 -7.47
C PRO A 90 2.73 5.91 -8.85
N CYS A 91 1.79 6.84 -9.01
CA CYS A 91 1.59 7.53 -10.29
C CYS A 91 1.98 9.02 -10.29
N CYS A 92 2.46 9.54 -9.17
CA CYS A 92 3.03 10.89 -9.07
C CYS A 92 4.30 10.86 -8.21
N LEU A 93 5.22 11.77 -8.52
CA LEU A 93 6.37 12.06 -7.66
C LEU A 93 5.91 12.75 -6.35
N PRO A 94 6.68 12.59 -5.27
CA PRO A 94 6.46 13.33 -4.04
C PRO A 94 6.50 14.85 -4.25
N ASN A 95 5.87 15.61 -3.37
CA ASN A 95 6.10 17.06 -3.34
C ASN A 95 7.55 17.32 -2.86
N LYS A 96 8.17 18.40 -3.32
CA LYS A 96 9.50 18.79 -2.81
C LYS A 96 9.47 19.24 -1.35
N SER A 97 8.30 19.60 -0.84
CA SER A 97 8.09 20.07 0.54
C SER A 97 7.83 18.96 1.56
N LEU A 98 8.14 17.69 1.24
CA LEU A 98 7.87 16.58 2.14
C LEU A 98 8.91 16.47 3.25
N SER A 99 8.46 16.04 4.43
CA SER A 99 9.24 15.92 5.68
C SER A 99 10.34 14.86 5.66
N VAL A 100 10.49 14.09 4.58
CA VAL A 100 11.59 13.14 4.36
C VAL A 100 12.64 13.82 3.47
N GLU A 101 13.12 14.98 3.91
CA GLU A 101 13.84 15.95 3.07
C GLU A 101 15.07 15.31 2.40
N THR A 102 15.90 14.59 3.14
CA THR A 102 17.19 14.09 2.61
C THR A 102 17.04 12.95 1.59
N ALA A 103 16.08 12.04 1.77
CA ALA A 103 15.92 10.92 0.84
C ALA A 103 15.22 11.36 -0.46
N ILE A 104 14.35 12.36 -0.37
CA ILE A 104 13.61 12.90 -1.50
C ILE A 104 14.51 13.77 -2.40
N GLU A 105 15.51 14.45 -1.83
CA GLU A 105 16.51 15.17 -2.62
C GLU A 105 17.16 14.27 -3.67
N SER A 106 17.53 13.04 -3.30
CA SER A 106 18.12 12.05 -4.21
C SER A 106 17.21 11.70 -5.39
N VAL A 107 15.89 11.74 -5.22
CA VAL A 107 14.92 11.50 -6.30
C VAL A 107 14.98 12.61 -7.35
N PHE A 108 15.24 13.86 -6.93
CA PHE A 108 15.18 15.05 -7.78
C PHE A 108 16.53 15.58 -8.28
N GLU A 109 17.63 14.85 -8.07
CA GLU A 109 18.96 15.22 -8.60
C GLU A 109 19.04 15.20 -10.13
N THR A 110 18.12 14.48 -10.79
CA THR A 110 18.00 14.38 -12.25
C THR A 110 16.78 15.18 -12.74
N SER A 111 16.85 15.66 -13.98
CA SER A 111 15.70 16.27 -14.67
C SER A 111 14.89 15.27 -15.51
N ASP A 112 15.37 14.04 -15.69
CA ASP A 112 14.63 12.99 -16.41
C ASP A 112 13.51 12.44 -15.53
N GLN A 113 12.25 12.64 -15.95
CA GLN A 113 11.10 12.17 -15.19
C GLN A 113 11.07 10.65 -15.03
N SER A 114 11.48 9.88 -16.03
CA SER A 114 11.48 8.41 -15.97
C SER A 114 12.44 7.93 -14.90
N GLU A 115 13.61 8.56 -14.84
CA GLU A 115 14.60 8.31 -13.80
C GLU A 115 14.09 8.74 -12.41
N GLN A 116 13.42 9.89 -12.29
CA GLN A 116 12.80 10.32 -11.03
C GLN A 116 11.76 9.30 -10.53
N TYR A 117 10.89 8.76 -11.40
CA TYR A 117 9.92 7.74 -11.02
C TYR A 117 10.59 6.44 -10.57
N LEU A 118 11.66 6.02 -11.27
CA LEU A 118 12.43 4.85 -10.87
C LEU A 118 13.10 5.06 -9.51
N ARG A 119 13.73 6.22 -9.28
CA ARG A 119 14.36 6.57 -7.99
C ARG A 119 13.32 6.59 -6.86
N TRP A 120 12.13 7.15 -7.12
CA TRP A 120 11.03 7.13 -6.16
C TRP A 120 10.56 5.71 -5.83
N ALA A 121 10.39 4.86 -6.85
CA ALA A 121 9.96 3.48 -6.63
C ALA A 121 11.00 2.66 -5.83
N ASN A 122 12.29 2.88 -6.10
CA ASN A 122 13.37 2.28 -5.31
C ASN A 122 13.35 2.76 -3.85
N LEU A 123 13.13 4.06 -3.61
CA LEU A 123 13.03 4.60 -2.25
C LEU A 123 11.85 3.98 -1.48
N LEU A 124 10.69 3.84 -2.13
CA LEU A 124 9.53 3.16 -1.54
C LEU A 124 9.83 1.69 -1.23
N GLN A 125 10.50 0.96 -2.12
CA GLN A 125 10.93 -0.42 -1.89
C GLN A 125 11.90 -0.52 -0.70
N GLN A 126 12.86 0.39 -0.58
CA GLN A 126 13.76 0.45 0.56
C GLN A 126 12.99 0.74 1.86
N THR A 127 12.01 1.65 1.80
CA THR A 127 11.17 2.00 2.95
C THR A 127 10.38 0.78 3.46
N LEU A 128 9.84 -0.04 2.55
CA LEU A 128 9.18 -1.32 2.89
C LEU A 128 10.11 -2.28 3.61
N ASN A 129 11.37 -2.37 3.20
CA ASN A 129 12.35 -3.24 3.85
C ASN A 129 12.75 -2.74 5.26
N HIS A 130 12.75 -1.42 5.48
CA HIS A 130 13.15 -0.81 6.75
C HIS A 130 12.03 -0.63 7.77
N GLY A 131 10.75 -0.70 7.36
CA GLY A 131 9.63 -0.44 8.26
C GLY A 131 9.52 -1.42 9.44
N ASP A 132 10.02 -2.65 9.28
CA ASP A 132 10.00 -3.68 10.33
C ASP A 132 11.16 -3.53 11.37
N ASP A 133 12.16 -2.69 11.12
CA ASP A 133 13.35 -2.59 11.98
C ASP A 133 13.08 -1.89 13.33
N LYS A 134 11.97 -1.16 13.47
CA LYS A 134 11.80 -0.24 14.61
C LYS A 134 11.27 -0.88 15.90
N LEU A 135 10.51 -1.99 15.89
CA LEU A 135 9.74 -2.36 17.10
C LEU A 135 9.43 -3.85 17.38
N SER A 136 9.76 -4.85 16.57
CA SER A 136 9.34 -6.25 16.86
C SER A 136 10.47 -7.27 17.01
N LEU A 137 10.41 -8.05 18.10
CA LEU A 137 11.18 -9.29 18.31
C LEU A 137 10.76 -10.41 17.33
N ASP A 138 9.59 -10.30 16.71
CA ASP A 138 9.16 -11.09 15.55
C ASP A 138 9.61 -10.40 14.27
N ARG A 139 10.79 -10.76 13.78
CA ARG A 139 11.26 -10.42 12.43
C ARG A 139 10.76 -11.46 11.44
N GLN A 140 9.50 -11.37 11.03
CA GLN A 140 9.12 -12.02 9.78
C GLN A 140 9.81 -11.27 8.65
N GLY A 141 10.68 -11.96 7.91
CA GLY A 141 11.32 -11.38 6.74
C GLY A 141 10.27 -10.93 5.73
N VAL A 142 10.54 -9.82 5.03
CA VAL A 142 9.75 -9.40 3.89
C VAL A 142 10.53 -9.66 2.60
N GLU A 143 9.82 -10.08 1.56
CA GLU A 143 10.35 -10.21 0.21
C GLU A 143 9.76 -9.09 -0.64
N THR A 144 10.62 -8.22 -1.18
CA THR A 144 10.19 -7.10 -2.03
C THR A 144 10.61 -7.28 -3.48
N SER A 145 9.72 -7.01 -4.42
CA SER A 145 10.02 -6.89 -5.85
C SER A 145 9.69 -5.50 -6.38
N LEU A 146 10.41 -5.08 -7.43
CA LEU A 146 10.18 -3.85 -8.17
C LEU A 146 10.21 -4.20 -9.65
N GLU A 147 9.09 -4.02 -10.33
CA GLU A 147 8.90 -4.40 -11.72
C GLU A 147 8.40 -3.21 -12.53
N GLN A 148 8.81 -3.11 -13.79
CA GLN A 148 8.23 -2.17 -14.74
C GLN A 148 7.18 -2.90 -15.60
N ILE A 149 5.94 -2.45 -15.55
CA ILE A 149 4.85 -3.00 -16.32
C ILE A 149 4.93 -2.48 -17.76
N ILE A 150 5.42 -3.33 -18.66
CA ILE A 150 5.68 -2.98 -20.06
C ILE A 150 4.43 -2.50 -20.83
N ASP A 151 3.25 -3.01 -20.46
CA ASP A 151 1.98 -2.64 -21.08
C ASP A 151 1.53 -1.22 -20.71
N VAL A 152 2.16 -0.63 -19.68
CA VAL A 152 1.95 0.76 -19.30
C VAL A 152 3.03 1.62 -19.96
N LEU A 153 2.68 2.24 -21.09
CA LEU A 153 3.58 3.10 -21.89
C LEU A 153 3.92 4.45 -21.24
N SER A 154 3.66 4.60 -19.95
CA SER A 154 3.94 5.80 -19.17
C SER A 154 5.22 5.61 -18.36
N PRO A 155 5.99 6.68 -18.07
CA PRO A 155 7.06 6.64 -17.07
C PRO A 155 6.60 6.16 -15.67
N ARG A 156 5.28 6.16 -15.44
CA ARG A 156 4.59 5.74 -14.21
C ARG A 156 4.18 4.27 -14.29
N ASN A 157 5.13 3.39 -14.58
CA ASN A 157 4.86 1.97 -14.83
C ASN A 157 5.51 1.05 -13.79
N ALA A 158 6.04 1.59 -12.69
CA ALA A 158 6.58 0.78 -11.62
C ALA A 158 5.47 0.13 -10.77
N LEU A 159 5.59 -1.18 -10.57
CA LEU A 159 4.86 -1.96 -9.57
C LEU A 159 5.85 -2.39 -8.49
N ILE A 160 5.55 -2.04 -7.25
CA ILE A 160 6.30 -2.53 -6.09
C ILE A 160 5.40 -3.55 -5.40
N THR A 161 5.94 -4.74 -5.17
CA THR A 161 5.26 -5.77 -4.40
C THR A 161 6.10 -6.08 -3.17
N CYS A 162 5.45 -6.29 -2.04
CA CYS A 162 6.10 -6.79 -0.84
C CYS A 162 5.23 -7.88 -0.22
N VAL A 163 5.83 -9.04 0.05
CA VAL A 163 5.19 -10.19 0.67
C VAL A 163 5.89 -10.45 2.00
N ARG A 164 5.10 -10.46 3.08
CA ARG A 164 5.57 -10.85 4.40
C ARG A 164 5.66 -12.37 4.43
N GLY A 165 6.79 -12.89 4.89
CA GLY A 165 7.03 -14.32 5.03
C GLY A 165 5.89 -14.96 5.82
N VAL A 166 5.06 -15.72 5.12
CA VAL A 166 4.12 -16.64 5.77
C VAL A 166 4.99 -17.70 6.40
N ASP A 167 4.97 -17.81 7.71
CA ASP A 167 5.61 -18.93 8.38
C ASP A 167 5.09 -20.21 7.69
N ASN A 168 5.98 -20.93 7.00
CA ASN A 168 5.68 -22.26 6.48
C ASN A 168 5.56 -23.19 7.71
N THR A 169 4.41 -23.13 8.38
CA THR A 169 4.00 -24.11 9.39
C THR A 169 3.52 -25.38 8.72
#